data_AF-A0A183EC95-F1
#
_entry.id   AF-A0A183EC95-F1
#
_cell.length_a   1.000
_cell.length_b   1.000
_cell.length_c   1.000
_cell.angle_alpha   90.00
_cell.angle_beta   90.00
_cell.angle_gamma   90.00
#
_symmetry.space_group_name_H-M   'P 1'
#
loop_
_entity.id
_entity.type
_entity.pdbx_description
1 polymer ?
#
loop_
_entity_poly.entity_id
_entity_poly.type
_entity_poly.pdbx_seq_one_letter_code
_entity_poly.pdbx_strand_id
1 'polypeptide(L)'
;MDCMMHIFSFPWKILGALVPPVSILGDLASIFGCMVGLKDAITAITLVALGTSLPDTFASKIAAESDTTADNAVGNVTGSNAVNVFLGLGLPWTIAAIYWATKDQVFVVNSGNLGFSVSVFMATTTICLALLVARRMLAFFGKGELGGPVGPKMLSFLILVLLWLAYVSLSVLQVYGYVHV
;
A
#
# COMPACT_ATOMS: atom_id res chain seq x y z
N MET A 1 -15.40 -12.57 -27.32
CA MET A 1 -15.67 -11.15 -26.97
C MET A 1 -14.44 -10.50 -26.33
N ASP A 2 -13.71 -11.21 -25.48
CA ASP A 2 -12.61 -10.64 -24.66
C ASP A 2 -11.44 -10.07 -25.49
N CYS A 3 -10.92 -10.80 -26.49
CA CYS A 3 -9.84 -10.27 -27.35
C CYS A 3 -10.21 -8.97 -28.09
N MET A 4 -11.47 -8.83 -28.54
CA MET A 4 -11.94 -7.61 -29.19
C MET A 4 -11.97 -6.43 -28.20
N MET A 5 -12.43 -6.65 -26.97
CA MET A 5 -12.42 -5.59 -25.94
C MET A 5 -10.99 -5.18 -25.56
N HIS A 6 -10.04 -6.11 -25.54
CA HIS A 6 -8.62 -5.79 -25.32
C HIS A 6 -8.03 -4.93 -26.45
N ILE A 7 -8.39 -5.20 -27.70
CA ILE A 7 -7.96 -4.39 -28.86
C ILE A 7 -8.58 -2.99 -28.83
N PHE A 8 -9.89 -2.88 -28.57
CA PHE A 8 -10.57 -1.58 -28.51
C PHE A 8 -10.13 -0.73 -27.29
N SER A 9 -9.76 -1.36 -26.18
CA SER A 9 -9.25 -0.65 -24.99
C SER A 9 -7.74 -0.38 -25.04
N PHE A 10 -7.00 -0.95 -26.00
CA PHE A 10 -5.56 -0.80 -26.11
C PHE A 10 -5.10 0.67 -26.24
N PRO A 11 -5.75 1.53 -27.06
CA PRO A 11 -5.39 2.93 -27.16
C PRO A 11 -5.56 3.67 -25.82
N TRP A 12 -6.63 3.38 -25.09
CA TRP A 12 -6.89 3.93 -23.75
C TRP A 12 -5.84 3.46 -22.72
N LYS A 13 -5.41 2.19 -22.77
CA LYS A 13 -4.34 1.65 -21.91
C LYS A 13 -3.00 2.32 -22.18
N ILE A 14 -2.67 2.57 -23.46
CA ILE A 14 -1.45 3.28 -23.87
C ILE A 14 -1.51 4.76 -23.44
N LEU A 15 -2.66 5.42 -23.61
CA LEU A 15 -2.87 6.80 -23.13
C LEU A 15 -2.76 6.90 -21.61
N GLY A 16 -3.39 5.99 -20.85
CA GLY A 16 -3.28 5.95 -19.39
C GLY A 16 -1.86 5.62 -18.90
N ALA A 17 -1.06 4.93 -19.70
CA ALA A 17 0.35 4.65 -19.41
C ALA A 17 1.30 5.81 -19.76
N LEU A 18 0.93 6.68 -20.71
CA LEU A 18 1.77 7.76 -21.24
C LEU A 18 1.42 9.16 -20.72
N VAL A 19 0.17 9.40 -20.30
CA VAL A 19 -0.23 10.63 -19.58
C VAL A 19 0.27 10.48 -18.15
N PRO A 20 1.13 11.36 -17.60
CA PRO A 20 1.80 11.08 -16.34
C PRO A 20 0.83 11.31 -15.17
N PRO A 21 0.22 10.26 -14.57
CA PRO A 21 -0.72 10.47 -13.48
C PRO A 21 0.07 10.62 -12.17
N VAL A 22 1.20 9.90 -12.05
CA VAL A 22 1.96 9.70 -10.82
C VAL A 22 2.84 10.88 -10.43
N SER A 23 3.53 11.52 -11.37
CA SER A 23 4.35 12.71 -11.05
C SER A 23 3.46 13.89 -10.67
N ILE A 24 2.35 14.10 -11.41
CA ILE A 24 1.37 15.13 -11.09
C ILE A 24 0.71 14.87 -9.73
N LEU A 25 0.34 13.62 -9.42
CA LEU A 25 -0.21 13.28 -8.11
C LEU A 25 0.78 13.57 -6.99
N GLY A 26 2.05 13.22 -7.18
CA GLY A 26 3.12 13.48 -6.22
C GLY A 26 3.31 14.98 -5.97
N ASP A 27 3.36 15.77 -7.04
CA ASP A 27 3.53 17.22 -6.97
C ASP A 27 2.32 17.89 -6.29
N LEU A 28 1.11 17.52 -6.67
CA LEU A 28 -0.12 18.02 -6.04
C LEU A 28 -0.21 17.65 -4.56
N ALA A 29 0.20 16.42 -4.21
CA ALA A 29 0.23 15.98 -2.83
C ALA A 29 1.26 16.75 -2.01
N SER A 30 2.45 17.03 -2.55
CA SER A 30 3.48 17.85 -1.87
C SER A 30 3.00 19.29 -1.68
N ILE A 31 2.37 19.90 -2.69
CA ILE A 31 1.78 21.26 -2.59
C ILE A 31 0.69 21.28 -1.51
N PHE A 32 -0.18 20.28 -1.48
CA PHE A 32 -1.20 20.15 -0.44
C PHE A 32 -0.57 19.98 0.96
N GLY A 33 0.44 19.12 1.08
CA GLY A 33 1.20 18.94 2.31
C GLY A 33 1.78 20.26 2.82
N CYS A 34 2.40 21.04 1.94
CA CYS A 34 2.92 22.36 2.25
C CYS A 34 1.84 23.32 2.77
N MET A 35 0.65 23.34 2.16
CA MET A 35 -0.45 24.21 2.59
C MET A 35 -1.00 23.85 3.98
N VAL A 36 -0.99 22.56 4.34
CA VAL A 36 -1.49 22.06 5.62
C VAL A 36 -0.38 22.00 6.70
N GLY A 37 0.88 22.27 6.34
CA GLY A 37 2.03 22.19 7.25
C GLY A 37 2.52 20.76 7.54
N LEU A 38 2.20 19.81 6.65
CA LEU A 38 2.65 18.42 6.72
C LEU A 38 3.94 18.24 5.92
N LYS A 39 4.90 17.49 6.49
CA LYS A 39 6.12 17.11 5.75
C LYS A 39 5.78 16.13 4.63
N ASP A 40 6.50 16.19 3.51
CA ASP A 40 6.26 15.34 2.33
C ASP A 40 6.20 13.85 2.67
N ALA A 41 7.05 13.37 3.57
CA ALA A 41 7.05 11.97 4.01
C ALA A 41 5.72 11.56 4.67
N ILE A 42 5.09 12.45 5.45
CA ILE A 42 3.80 12.20 6.10
C ILE A 42 2.68 12.21 5.07
N THR A 43 2.70 13.20 4.18
CA THR A 43 1.73 13.32 3.08
C THR A 43 1.77 12.10 2.17
N ALA A 44 2.96 11.56 1.89
CA ALA A 44 3.15 10.35 1.09
C ALA A 44 2.55 9.09 1.76
N ILE A 45 2.87 8.83 3.03
CA ILE A 45 2.38 7.62 3.74
C ILE A 45 0.89 7.68 4.12
N THR A 46 0.29 8.87 4.12
CA THR A 46 -1.13 9.06 4.46
C THR A 46 -1.97 9.26 3.22
N LEU A 47 -1.89 10.44 2.58
CA LEU A 47 -2.78 10.84 1.50
C LEU A 47 -2.49 10.09 0.20
N VAL A 48 -1.23 10.04 -0.20
CA VAL A 48 -0.85 9.38 -1.47
C VAL A 48 -1.08 7.88 -1.35
N ALA A 49 -0.51 7.24 -0.34
CA ALA A 49 -0.64 5.81 -0.12
C ALA A 49 -2.10 5.35 0.02
N LEU A 50 -2.90 6.06 0.82
CA LEU A 50 -4.34 5.74 0.95
C LEU A 50 -5.06 5.96 -0.37
N GLY A 51 -4.83 7.10 -1.04
CA GLY A 51 -5.48 7.44 -2.31
C GLY A 51 -5.22 6.43 -3.41
N THR A 52 -3.99 5.94 -3.55
CA THR A 52 -3.62 4.94 -4.56
C THR A 52 -4.18 3.55 -4.27
N SER A 53 -4.38 3.20 -2.99
CA SER A 53 -4.86 1.88 -2.59
C SER A 53 -6.39 1.79 -2.39
N LEU A 54 -7.11 2.92 -2.43
CA LEU A 54 -8.59 2.92 -2.36
C LEU A 54 -9.25 2.11 -3.49
N PRO A 55 -8.87 2.26 -4.77
CA PRO A 55 -9.46 1.46 -5.85
C PRO A 55 -9.23 -0.05 -5.64
N ASP A 56 -8.02 -0.45 -5.24
CA ASP A 56 -7.69 -1.85 -4.95
C ASP A 56 -8.52 -2.39 -3.77
N THR A 57 -8.73 -1.55 -2.75
CA THR A 57 -9.57 -1.90 -1.59
C THR A 57 -11.01 -2.16 -2.01
N PHE A 58 -11.59 -1.30 -2.86
CA PHE A 58 -12.95 -1.49 -3.36
C PHE A 58 -13.05 -2.72 -4.28
N ALA A 59 -12.06 -2.95 -5.15
CA ALA A 59 -12.00 -4.13 -5.98
C ALA A 59 -11.94 -5.42 -5.13
N SER A 60 -11.09 -5.45 -4.11
CA SER A 60 -11.00 -6.57 -3.16
C SER A 60 -12.28 -6.76 -2.35
N LYS A 61 -12.96 -5.68 -1.93
CA LYS A 61 -14.25 -5.76 -1.25
C LYS A 61 -15.30 -6.40 -2.15
N ILE A 62 -15.44 -5.91 -3.38
CA ILE A 62 -16.42 -6.45 -4.33
C ILE A 62 -16.11 -7.92 -4.61
N ALA A 63 -14.84 -8.27 -4.84
CA ALA A 63 -14.41 -9.65 -5.03
C ALA A 63 -14.77 -10.55 -3.83
N ALA A 64 -14.57 -10.07 -2.60
CA ALA A 64 -14.91 -10.80 -1.38
C ALA A 64 -16.43 -10.98 -1.18
N GLU A 65 -17.25 -10.04 -1.66
CA GLU A 65 -18.71 -10.12 -1.59
C GLU A 65 -19.31 -10.98 -2.70
N SER A 66 -18.67 -11.01 -3.88
CA SER A 66 -19.13 -11.77 -5.04
C SER A 66 -18.68 -13.23 -5.07
N ASP A 67 -17.61 -13.56 -4.35
CA ASP A 67 -16.99 -14.88 -4.38
C ASP A 67 -17.23 -15.66 -3.09
N THR A 68 -17.48 -16.96 -3.22
CA THR A 68 -17.80 -17.85 -2.09
C THR A 68 -16.61 -18.13 -1.18
N THR A 69 -15.39 -18.16 -1.74
CA THR A 69 -14.15 -18.43 -1.00
C THR A 69 -13.31 -17.19 -0.75
N ALA A 70 -13.66 -16.05 -1.35
CA ALA A 70 -12.93 -14.79 -1.30
C ALA A 70 -11.45 -14.87 -1.76
N ASP A 71 -11.06 -15.94 -2.46
CA ASP A 71 -9.69 -16.14 -2.95
C ASP A 71 -9.26 -15.01 -3.89
N ASN A 72 -10.19 -14.53 -4.72
CA ASN A 72 -9.97 -13.40 -5.62
C ASN A 72 -9.64 -12.10 -4.87
N ALA A 73 -10.23 -11.88 -3.68
CA ALA A 73 -9.93 -10.71 -2.87
C ALA A 73 -8.51 -10.77 -2.30
N VAL A 74 -8.09 -11.94 -1.81
CA VAL A 74 -6.73 -12.18 -1.28
C VAL A 74 -5.69 -12.07 -2.39
N GLY A 75 -5.99 -12.65 -3.56
CA GLY A 75 -5.16 -12.54 -4.75
C GLY A 75 -4.96 -11.09 -5.20
N ASN A 76 -6.04 -10.30 -5.19
CA ASN A 76 -5.95 -8.87 -5.50
C ASN A 76 -5.06 -8.14 -4.50
N VAL A 77 -5.34 -8.21 -3.18
CA VAL A 77 -4.55 -7.48 -2.15
C VAL A 77 -3.07 -7.87 -2.20
N THR A 78 -2.77 -9.15 -2.35
CA THR A 78 -1.38 -9.63 -2.39
C THR A 78 -0.68 -9.21 -3.68
N GLY A 79 -1.39 -9.28 -4.81
CA GLY A 79 -0.90 -8.91 -6.13
C GLY A 79 -0.59 -7.41 -6.25
N SER A 80 -1.50 -6.53 -5.84
CA SER A 80 -1.27 -5.07 -5.89
C SER A 80 -0.13 -4.65 -4.97
N ASN A 81 -0.01 -5.23 -3.77
CA ASN A 81 1.14 -4.99 -2.89
C ASN A 81 2.47 -5.46 -3.50
N ALA A 82 2.49 -6.63 -4.15
CA ALA A 82 3.68 -7.11 -4.85
C ALA A 82 4.08 -6.18 -6.00
N VAL A 83 3.12 -5.72 -6.80
CA VAL A 83 3.35 -4.74 -7.87
C VAL A 83 3.90 -3.43 -7.31
N ASN A 84 3.36 -2.91 -6.20
CA ASN A 84 3.84 -1.68 -5.58
C ASN A 84 5.31 -1.78 -5.13
N VAL A 85 5.72 -2.90 -4.57
CA VAL A 85 7.12 -3.09 -4.12
C VAL A 85 8.04 -3.35 -5.31
N PHE A 86 7.72 -4.32 -6.18
CA PHE A 86 8.63 -4.72 -7.24
C PHE A 86 8.65 -3.74 -8.42
N LEU A 87 7.48 -3.32 -8.89
CA LEU A 87 7.37 -2.41 -10.03
C LEU A 87 7.29 -0.95 -9.59
N GLY A 88 6.66 -0.64 -8.45
CA GLY A 88 6.58 0.74 -7.95
C GLY A 88 7.89 1.26 -7.36
N LEU A 89 8.62 0.44 -6.58
CA LEU A 89 9.91 0.83 -5.98
C LEU A 89 11.11 0.23 -6.72
N GLY A 90 11.07 -1.07 -7.01
CA GLY A 90 12.22 -1.79 -7.57
C GLY A 90 12.60 -1.36 -9.00
N LEU A 91 11.62 -1.17 -9.87
CA LEU A 91 11.87 -0.79 -11.27
C LEU A 91 12.46 0.63 -11.40
N PRO A 92 11.90 1.71 -10.80
CA PRO A 92 12.52 3.04 -10.85
C PRO A 92 13.93 3.06 -10.25
N TRP A 93 14.15 2.35 -9.14
CA TRP A 93 15.48 2.24 -8.53
C TRP A 93 16.48 1.59 -9.50
N THR A 94 16.08 0.51 -10.16
CA THR A 94 16.94 -0.20 -11.14
C THR A 94 17.27 0.69 -12.33
N ILE A 95 16.28 1.40 -12.87
CA ILE A 95 16.48 2.35 -13.98
C ILE A 95 17.44 3.46 -13.56
N ALA A 96 17.26 4.05 -12.38
CA ALA A 96 18.14 5.10 -11.86
C ALA A 96 19.57 4.58 -11.66
N ALA A 97 19.74 3.41 -11.04
CA ALA A 97 21.04 2.79 -10.83
C ALA A 97 21.79 2.54 -12.16
N ILE A 98 21.10 2.02 -13.18
CA ILE A 98 21.68 1.82 -14.52
C ILE A 98 22.07 3.16 -15.13
N TYR A 99 21.18 4.16 -15.08
CA TYR A 99 21.46 5.49 -15.63
C TYR A 99 22.73 6.11 -15.02
N TRP A 100 22.87 6.11 -13.70
CA TRP A 100 24.06 6.66 -13.03
C TRP A 100 25.30 5.83 -13.30
N ALA A 101 25.18 4.50 -13.44
CA ALA A 101 26.28 3.65 -13.86
C ALA A 101 26.78 4.00 -15.26
N THR A 102 25.92 4.39 -16.21
CA THR A 102 26.36 4.88 -17.54
C THR A 102 27.08 6.23 -17.49
N LYS A 103 27.04 6.93 -16.35
CA LYS A 103 27.71 8.21 -16.11
C LYS A 103 28.97 8.06 -15.26
N ASP A 104 29.41 6.83 -14.99
CA ASP A 104 30.52 6.52 -14.08
C ASP A 104 30.31 7.13 -12.68
N GLN A 105 29.06 7.20 -12.22
CA GLN A 105 28.68 7.71 -10.91
C GLN A 105 27.94 6.64 -10.10
N VAL A 106 28.05 6.73 -8.77
CA VAL A 106 27.31 5.84 -7.86
C VAL A 106 25.96 6.48 -7.56
N PHE A 107 24.87 5.72 -7.73
CA PHE A 107 23.55 6.14 -7.31
C PHE A 107 23.43 6.06 -5.79
N VAL A 108 23.46 7.22 -5.11
CA VAL A 108 23.35 7.33 -3.65
C VAL A 108 22.00 7.93 -3.29
N VAL A 109 21.22 7.22 -2.46
CA VAL A 109 19.93 7.69 -1.94
C VAL A 109 20.02 7.73 -0.42
N ASN A 110 19.71 8.88 0.18
CA ASN A 110 19.66 9.01 1.63
C ASN A 110 18.43 8.28 2.17
N SER A 111 18.63 7.31 3.06
CA SER A 111 17.56 6.51 3.65
C SER A 111 16.71 7.27 4.67
N GLY A 112 17.19 8.38 5.23
CA GLY A 112 16.44 9.21 6.18
C GLY A 112 15.74 8.38 7.27
N ASN A 113 14.42 8.54 7.39
CA ASN A 113 13.60 7.85 8.38
C ASN A 113 13.10 6.46 7.93
N LEU A 114 13.48 6.00 6.73
CA LEU A 114 12.93 4.79 6.10
C LEU A 114 13.14 3.55 6.97
N GLY A 115 14.30 3.40 7.61
CA GLY A 115 14.62 2.23 8.43
C GLY A 115 13.64 2.03 9.60
N PHE A 116 13.26 3.11 10.27
CA PHE A 116 12.28 3.03 11.35
C PHE A 116 10.88 2.75 10.83
N SER A 117 10.42 3.47 9.80
CA SER A 117 9.09 3.24 9.22
C SER A 117 8.93 1.81 8.74
N VAL A 118 9.95 1.24 8.09
CA VAL A 118 9.97 -0.17 7.68
C VAL A 118 9.93 -1.10 8.89
N SER A 119 10.67 -0.80 9.96
CA SER A 119 10.66 -1.63 11.17
C SER A 119 9.29 -1.64 11.86
N VAL A 120 8.64 -0.47 11.99
CA VAL A 120 7.27 -0.37 12.53
C VAL A 120 6.28 -1.10 11.62
N PHE A 121 6.39 -0.91 10.30
CA PHE A 121 5.56 -1.59 9.32
C PHE A 121 5.67 -3.11 9.45
N MET A 122 6.89 -3.65 9.54
CA MET A 122 7.14 -5.08 9.72
C MET A 122 6.50 -5.59 11.01
N ALA A 123 6.69 -4.89 12.14
CA ALA A 123 6.07 -5.26 13.41
C ALA A 123 4.54 -5.29 13.33
N THR A 124 3.92 -4.24 12.78
CA THR A 124 2.45 -4.19 12.61
C THR A 124 1.93 -5.24 11.64
N THR A 125 2.71 -5.56 10.60
CA THR A 125 2.37 -6.61 9.61
C THR A 125 2.43 -7.99 10.23
N THR A 126 3.43 -8.28 11.07
CA THR A 126 3.49 -9.55 11.82
C THR A 126 2.28 -9.72 12.72
N ILE A 127 1.84 -8.67 13.42
CA ILE A 127 0.63 -8.72 14.26
C ILE A 127 -0.62 -8.94 13.39
N CYS A 128 -0.72 -8.24 12.26
CA CYS A 128 -1.81 -8.42 11.29
C CYS A 128 -1.90 -9.87 10.79
N LEU A 129 -0.78 -10.45 10.34
CA LEU A 129 -0.72 -11.83 9.87
C LEU A 129 -1.04 -12.83 10.99
N ALA A 130 -0.52 -12.62 12.19
CA ALA A 130 -0.84 -13.44 13.35
C ALA A 130 -2.35 -13.40 13.67
N LEU A 131 -2.99 -12.23 13.56
CA LEU A 131 -4.43 -12.10 13.72
C LEU A 131 -5.18 -12.88 12.63
N LEU A 132 -4.78 -12.79 11.35
CA LEU A 132 -5.42 -13.52 10.26
C LEU A 132 -5.28 -15.05 10.43
N VAL A 133 -4.09 -15.52 10.83
CA VAL A 133 -3.86 -16.94 11.16
C VAL A 133 -4.70 -17.37 12.36
N ALA A 134 -4.77 -16.54 13.40
CA ALA A 134 -5.61 -16.82 14.57
C ALA A 134 -7.09 -16.92 14.18
N ARG A 135 -7.58 -16.06 13.29
CA ARG A 135 -8.95 -16.12 12.76
C ARG A 135 -9.23 -17.41 11.99
N ARG A 136 -8.24 -17.92 11.25
CA ARG A 136 -8.32 -19.20 10.54
C ARG A 136 -8.39 -20.38 11.51
N MET A 137 -7.61 -20.36 12.58
CA MET A 137 -7.43 -21.52 13.48
C MET A 137 -8.44 -21.58 14.63
N LEU A 138 -8.86 -20.43 15.17
CA LEU A 138 -9.68 -20.37 16.38
C LEU A 138 -11.17 -20.46 16.06
N ALA A 139 -11.87 -21.38 16.72
CA ALA A 139 -13.31 -21.57 16.56
C ALA A 139 -14.13 -20.31 16.93
N PHE A 140 -13.63 -19.50 17.88
CA PHE A 140 -14.26 -18.23 18.28
C PHE A 140 -14.48 -17.27 17.09
N PHE A 141 -13.59 -17.27 16.11
CA PHE A 141 -13.67 -16.40 14.94
C PHE A 141 -14.48 -17.01 13.77
N GLY A 142 -15.04 -18.22 13.94
CA GLY A 142 -15.79 -18.92 12.90
C GLY A 142 -14.95 -19.65 11.86
N LYS A 143 -13.63 -19.83 12.11
CA LYS A 143 -12.66 -20.53 11.22
C LYS A 143 -12.53 -19.95 9.80
N GLY A 144 -12.81 -18.65 9.64
CA GLY A 144 -12.68 -17.94 8.37
C GLY A 144 -11.68 -16.79 8.47
N GLU A 145 -10.78 -16.70 7.49
CA GLU A 145 -9.84 -15.57 7.35
C GLU A 145 -10.60 -14.27 7.08
N LEU A 146 -11.60 -14.34 6.21
CA LEU A 146 -12.51 -13.26 5.84
C LEU A 146 -13.95 -13.63 6.27
N GLY A 147 -14.71 -12.65 6.77
CA GLY A 147 -16.11 -12.85 7.17
C GLY A 147 -16.29 -13.34 8.62
N GLY A 148 -17.12 -14.36 8.84
CA GLY A 148 -17.43 -14.91 10.17
C GLY A 148 -18.50 -14.13 10.97
N PRO A 149 -18.72 -14.50 12.24
CA PRO A 149 -19.73 -13.88 13.08
C PRO A 149 -19.47 -12.37 13.26
N VAL A 150 -20.55 -11.58 13.36
CA VAL A 150 -20.47 -10.10 13.34
C VAL A 150 -19.54 -9.54 14.42
N GLY A 151 -19.59 -10.08 15.64
CA GLY A 151 -18.74 -9.63 16.76
C GLY A 151 -17.23 -9.78 16.48
N PRO A 152 -16.71 -11.02 16.30
CA PRO A 152 -15.32 -11.28 15.95
C PRO A 152 -14.85 -10.58 14.66
N LYS A 153 -15.73 -10.41 13.66
CA LYS A 153 -15.45 -9.64 12.45
C LYS A 153 -15.18 -8.18 12.78
N MET A 154 -16.06 -7.54 13.56
CA MET A 154 -15.91 -6.14 13.97
C MET A 154 -14.68 -5.93 14.86
N LEU A 155 -14.41 -6.85 15.78
CA LEU A 155 -13.21 -6.81 16.62
C LEU A 155 -11.93 -6.81 15.77
N SER A 156 -11.83 -7.74 14.82
CA SER A 156 -10.67 -7.85 13.95
C SER A 156 -10.50 -6.61 13.06
N PHE A 157 -11.60 -6.07 12.53
CA PHE A 157 -11.59 -4.82 11.78
C PHE A 157 -11.04 -3.65 12.62
N LEU A 158 -11.52 -3.51 13.87
CA LEU A 158 -11.02 -2.49 14.79
C LEU A 158 -9.52 -2.64 15.07
N ILE A 159 -9.04 -3.86 15.31
CA ILE A 159 -7.61 -4.12 15.53
C ILE A 159 -6.80 -3.70 14.30
N LEU A 160 -7.24 -4.05 13.08
CA LEU A 160 -6.54 -3.70 11.85
C LEU A 160 -6.49 -2.18 11.62
N VAL A 161 -7.59 -1.46 11.89
CA VAL A 161 -7.61 0.01 11.82
C VAL A 161 -6.67 0.62 12.87
N LEU A 162 -6.68 0.10 14.09
CA LEU A 162 -5.79 0.57 15.17
C LEU A 162 -4.32 0.32 14.84
N LEU A 163 -3.98 -0.82 14.22
CA LEU A 163 -2.62 -1.11 13.76
C LEU A 163 -2.15 -0.12 12.70
N TRP A 164 -3.02 0.23 11.73
CA TRP A 164 -2.73 1.25 10.74
C TRP A 164 -2.53 2.64 11.37
N LEU A 165 -3.43 3.04 12.28
CA LEU A 165 -3.31 4.30 13.01
C LEU A 165 -2.03 4.36 13.86
N ALA A 166 -1.65 3.24 14.48
CA ALA A 166 -0.41 3.13 15.24
C ALA A 166 0.82 3.30 14.33
N TYR A 167 0.85 2.64 13.18
CA TYR A 167 1.91 2.80 12.18
C TYR A 167 2.05 4.27 11.74
N VAL A 168 0.95 4.92 11.37
CA VAL A 168 0.96 6.32 10.94
C VAL A 168 1.42 7.23 12.08
N SER A 169 0.86 7.06 13.28
CA SER A 169 1.19 7.92 14.43
C SER A 169 2.65 7.80 14.83
N LEU A 170 3.20 6.58 14.93
CA LEU A 170 4.60 6.37 15.28
C LEU A 170 5.54 6.94 14.21
N SER A 171 5.20 6.76 12.93
CA SER A 171 5.97 7.32 11.81
C SER A 171 5.96 8.85 11.83
N VAL A 172 4.80 9.46 12.11
CA VAL A 172 4.65 10.92 12.24
C VAL A 172 5.47 11.46 13.43
N LEU A 173 5.39 10.82 14.60
CA LEU A 173 6.12 11.23 15.79
C LEU A 173 7.64 11.20 15.56
N GLN A 174 8.13 10.19 14.84
CA GLN A 174 9.55 10.12 14.47
C GLN A 174 9.93 11.21 13.47
N VAL A 175 9.08 11.49 12.47
CA VAL A 175 9.32 12.54 11.47
C VAL A 175 9.38 13.94 12.10
N TYR A 176 8.62 14.20 13.17
CA TYR A 176 8.69 15.44 13.94
C TYR A 176 9.75 15.45 15.04
N GLY A 177 10.47 14.34 15.25
CA GLY A 177 11.58 14.25 16.20
C GLY A 177 11.16 14.02 17.66
N TYR A 178 9.93 13.57 17.91
CA TYR A 178 9.49 13.19 19.26
C TYR A 178 9.95 11.78 19.66
N VAL A 179 10.20 10.92 18.67
CA VAL A 179 10.75 9.58 18.85
C VAL A 179 12.12 9.54 18.19
N HIS A 180 13.15 9.29 19.00
CA HIS A 180 14.51 9.10 18.54
C HIS A 180 14.82 7.60 18.47
N VAL A 181 15.57 7.21 17.45
CA VAL A 181 15.99 5.82 17.16
C VAL A 181 17.50 5.78 17.17
#